data_AF-A0A2V6MQC2-F1
#
_entry.id   AF-A0A2V6MQC2-F1
#
_cell.length_a   1.000
_cell.length_b   1.000
_cell.length_c   1.000
_cell.angle_alpha   90.00
_cell.angle_beta   90.00
_cell.angle_gamma   90.00
#
_symmetry.space_group_name_H-M   'P 1'
#
loop_
_entity.id
_entity.type
_entity.pdbx_description
1 polymer ?
#
loop_
_entity_poly.entity_id
_entity_poly.type
_entity_poly.pdbx_seq_one_letter_code
_entity_poly.pdbx_strand_id
1 'polypeptide(L)'
;MKLRVGAAATPAAGVPMDTAGKPLDAEGLPEGSVFGVTSIETEQIPDPEAETNLRLKIGIKKRQGVAIDHSKLRIMVLFYDSVDNDKVVATDADVNYEWMNPKHDWLESNPETLIVTYLRSKTHAITSEAALSAAAAAVTPGKNSPRAKKHGEPAAGTDSLSGDSGRRKYLGYVIRILYDDKLQTVRAEPARLINDAPNPSVSP
;
A
#
# COMPACT_ATOMS: atom_id res chain seq x y z
N MET A 1 13.55 52.44 -14.06
CA MET A 1 14.12 51.09 -14.24
C MET A 1 13.27 50.12 -13.43
N LYS A 2 12.49 49.22 -14.06
CA LYS A 2 12.63 47.73 -14.03
C LYS A 2 13.04 47.20 -12.63
N LEU A 3 12.32 46.27 -12.00
CA LEU A 3 12.13 44.90 -12.47
C LEU A 3 10.71 44.33 -12.22
N ARG A 4 10.25 43.56 -13.22
CA ARG A 4 9.10 42.64 -13.15
C ARG A 4 9.46 41.46 -12.24
N VAL A 5 8.62 41.19 -11.24
CA VAL A 5 8.64 39.93 -10.49
C VAL A 5 8.11 38.84 -11.43
N GLY A 6 8.89 37.78 -11.56
CA GLY A 6 8.59 36.64 -12.42
C GLY A 6 7.28 35.99 -12.04
N ALA A 7 6.40 35.84 -13.02
CA ALA A 7 5.28 34.92 -12.94
C ALA A 7 5.83 33.51 -12.70
N ALA A 8 5.36 32.86 -11.63
CA ALA A 8 5.52 31.42 -11.49
C ALA A 8 4.90 30.77 -12.72
N ALA A 9 5.67 29.93 -13.40
CA ALA A 9 5.19 29.15 -14.52
C ALA A 9 4.04 28.25 -14.04
N THR A 10 2.82 28.53 -14.50
CA THR A 10 1.73 27.55 -14.46
C THR A 10 2.22 26.29 -15.18
N PRO A 11 2.20 25.10 -14.56
CA PRO A 11 2.50 23.90 -15.32
C PRO A 11 1.47 23.80 -16.44
N ALA A 12 1.95 23.58 -17.67
CA ALA A 12 1.09 23.33 -18.82
C ALA A 12 0.10 22.19 -18.47
N ALA A 13 -1.15 22.34 -18.90
CA ALA A 13 -2.18 21.32 -18.74
C ALA A 13 -1.73 20.04 -19.49
N GLY A 14 -1.05 19.15 -18.76
CA GLY A 14 -0.73 17.82 -19.24
C GLY A 14 -2.02 17.01 -19.36
N VAL A 15 -2.05 16.07 -20.31
CA VAL A 15 -3.11 15.07 -20.38
C VAL A 15 -3.18 14.39 -19.02
N PRO A 16 -4.36 14.30 -18.37
CA PRO A 16 -4.48 13.60 -17.09
C PRO A 16 -4.02 12.15 -17.29
N MET A 17 -3.18 11.65 -16.39
CA MET A 17 -2.63 10.30 -16.47
C MET A 17 -2.92 9.52 -15.18
N ASP A 18 -3.00 8.19 -15.28
CA ASP A 18 -2.92 7.34 -14.09
C ASP A 18 -1.50 7.33 -13.51
N THR A 19 -1.33 6.69 -12.35
CA THR A 19 -0.02 6.73 -11.67
C THR A 19 1.04 5.95 -12.45
N ALA A 20 0.63 5.02 -13.33
CA ALA A 20 1.51 4.31 -14.26
C ALA A 20 1.80 5.08 -15.57
N GLY A 21 1.32 6.32 -15.70
CA GLY A 21 1.57 7.17 -16.86
C GLY A 21 0.68 6.89 -18.06
N LYS A 22 -0.42 6.12 -17.90
CA LYS A 22 -1.41 5.96 -18.97
C LYS A 22 -2.31 7.18 -19.07
N PRO A 23 -2.50 7.77 -20.26
CA PRO A 23 -3.48 8.83 -20.48
C PRO A 23 -4.89 8.40 -20.07
N LEU A 24 -5.60 9.28 -19.37
CA LEU A 24 -7.01 9.16 -19.05
C LEU A 24 -7.84 9.82 -20.15
N ASP A 25 -8.93 9.18 -20.51
CA ASP A 25 -9.90 9.71 -21.46
C ASP A 25 -10.89 10.68 -20.80
N ALA A 26 -11.89 11.14 -21.56
CA ALA A 26 -12.94 12.03 -21.07
C ALA A 26 -13.81 11.42 -19.96
N GLU A 27 -13.85 10.10 -19.83
CA GLU A 27 -14.54 9.40 -18.74
C GLU A 27 -13.68 9.29 -17.47
N GLY A 28 -12.41 9.70 -17.52
CA GLY A 28 -11.43 9.56 -16.45
C GLY A 28 -10.88 8.13 -16.33
N LEU A 29 -11.00 7.33 -17.38
CA LEU A 29 -10.51 5.95 -17.45
C LEU A 29 -9.25 5.88 -18.32
N PRO A 30 -8.28 5.00 -18.03
CA PRO A 30 -7.16 4.81 -18.94
C PRO A 30 -7.65 4.37 -20.33
N GLU A 31 -7.05 4.94 -21.37
CA GLU A 31 -7.47 4.67 -22.75
C GLU A 31 -7.51 3.15 -23.06
N GLY A 32 -8.60 2.70 -23.68
CA GLY A 32 -8.83 1.28 -24.00
C GLY A 32 -9.25 0.41 -22.80
N SER A 33 -9.39 0.97 -21.61
CA SER A 33 -9.77 0.23 -20.40
C SER A 33 -11.28 0.25 -20.16
N VAL A 34 -11.82 -0.86 -19.67
CA VAL A 34 -13.23 -1.02 -19.27
C VAL A 34 -13.47 -0.51 -17.85
N PHE A 35 -12.47 -0.62 -16.98
CA PHE A 35 -12.56 -0.18 -15.59
C PHE A 35 -11.44 0.80 -15.23
N GLY A 36 -11.68 1.60 -14.20
CA GLY A 36 -10.69 2.53 -13.66
C GLY A 36 -11.04 2.98 -12.25
N VAL A 37 -10.08 3.66 -11.62
CA VAL A 37 -10.26 4.28 -10.30
C VAL A 37 -10.45 5.77 -10.49
N THR A 38 -11.58 6.30 -10.07
CA THR A 38 -11.92 7.73 -10.22
C THR A 38 -11.63 8.56 -8.97
N SER A 39 -11.72 7.95 -7.79
CA SER A 39 -11.45 8.61 -6.52
C SER A 39 -10.81 7.65 -5.54
N ILE A 40 -9.94 8.18 -4.70
CA ILE A 40 -9.37 7.47 -3.56
C ILE A 40 -9.39 8.46 -2.40
N GLU A 41 -10.24 8.21 -1.42
CA GLU A 41 -10.25 8.97 -0.18
C GLU A 41 -9.59 8.13 0.90
N THR A 42 -8.54 8.67 1.55
CA THR A 42 -7.86 8.02 2.66
C THR A 42 -8.24 8.74 3.95
N GLU A 43 -8.78 7.99 4.90
CA GLU A 43 -9.20 8.47 6.21
C GLU A 43 -8.41 7.73 7.29
N GLN A 44 -7.70 8.46 8.15
CA GLN A 44 -7.06 7.86 9.32
C GLN A 44 -8.10 7.73 10.43
N ILE A 45 -8.22 6.53 10.99
CA ILE A 45 -9.15 6.24 12.08
C ILE A 45 -8.32 6.19 13.36
N PRO A 46 -8.45 7.17 14.27
CA PRO A 46 -7.70 7.15 15.53
C PRO A 46 -8.09 5.94 16.37
N ASP A 47 -7.09 5.16 16.76
CA ASP A 47 -7.26 4.00 17.63
C ASP A 47 -6.06 3.94 18.59
N PRO A 48 -6.26 4.01 19.92
CA PRO A 48 -5.18 4.00 20.90
C PRO A 48 -4.37 2.70 20.92
N GLU A 49 -4.94 1.58 20.45
CA GLU A 49 -4.27 0.27 20.39
C GLU A 49 -3.64 0.00 19.00
N ALA A 50 -3.96 0.83 18.01
CA ALA A 50 -3.34 0.78 16.69
C ALA A 50 -2.07 1.63 16.64
N GLU A 51 -1.07 1.12 15.91
CA GLU A 51 0.01 1.96 15.39
C GLU A 51 -0.48 2.71 14.14
N THR A 52 -1.27 2.04 13.29
CA THR A 52 -1.85 2.65 12.09
C THR A 52 -3.19 2.00 11.80
N ASN A 53 -4.23 2.83 11.68
CA ASN A 53 -5.55 2.39 11.28
C ASN A 53 -6.08 3.37 10.22
N LEU A 54 -6.39 2.84 9.04
CA LEU A 54 -6.74 3.60 7.86
C LEU A 54 -7.97 2.98 7.17
N ARG A 55 -8.79 3.84 6.59
CA ARG A 55 -9.89 3.46 5.71
C ARG A 55 -9.70 4.14 4.37
N LEU A 56 -9.65 3.34 3.31
CA LEU A 56 -9.65 3.80 1.93
C LEU A 56 -11.07 3.66 1.38
N LYS A 57 -11.61 4.71 0.77
CA LYS A 57 -12.83 4.65 -0.05
C LYS A 57 -12.42 4.82 -1.50
N ILE A 58 -12.55 3.76 -2.28
CA ILE A 58 -12.05 3.67 -3.65
C ILE A 58 -13.26 3.67 -4.58
N GLY A 59 -13.42 4.74 -5.36
CA GLY A 59 -14.43 4.82 -6.41
C GLY A 59 -13.96 4.07 -7.65
N ILE A 60 -14.62 2.95 -7.94
CA ILE A 60 -14.35 2.11 -9.12
C ILE A 60 -15.41 2.41 -10.16
N LYS A 61 -14.97 2.86 -11.33
CA LYS A 61 -15.86 3.22 -12.44
C LYS A 61 -15.75 2.19 -13.55
N LYS A 62 -16.90 1.88 -14.13
CA LYS A 62 -17.06 1.07 -15.33
C LYS A 62 -17.35 1.99 -16.54
N ARG A 63 -16.75 1.69 -17.68
CA ARG A 63 -17.02 2.37 -18.95
C ARG A 63 -18.48 2.19 -19.39
N GLN A 64 -19.09 3.27 -19.86
CA GLN A 64 -20.47 3.22 -20.35
C GLN A 64 -20.59 2.43 -21.65
N GLY A 65 -21.74 1.78 -21.87
CA GLY A 65 -22.04 1.05 -23.11
C GLY A 65 -21.33 -0.31 -23.25
N VAL A 66 -20.57 -0.76 -22.24
CA VAL A 66 -19.89 -2.06 -22.24
C VAL A 66 -20.61 -3.04 -21.32
N ALA A 67 -21.00 -4.21 -21.84
CA ALA A 67 -21.44 -5.32 -21.01
C ALA A 67 -20.23 -5.94 -20.30
N ILE A 68 -20.37 -6.27 -19.02
CA ILE A 68 -19.28 -6.82 -18.21
C ILE A 68 -19.64 -8.18 -17.65
N ASP A 69 -18.60 -8.97 -17.42
CA ASP A 69 -18.64 -10.24 -16.71
C ASP A 69 -17.79 -10.07 -15.45
N HIS A 70 -18.43 -10.10 -14.28
CA HIS A 70 -17.76 -9.82 -13.02
C HIS A 70 -16.73 -10.88 -12.63
N SER A 71 -16.87 -12.12 -13.14
CA SER A 71 -15.90 -13.18 -12.88
C SER A 71 -14.51 -12.85 -13.44
N LYS A 72 -14.46 -11.97 -14.44
CA LYS A 72 -13.22 -11.50 -15.08
C LYS A 72 -12.61 -10.29 -14.39
N LEU A 73 -13.31 -9.66 -13.45
CA LEU A 73 -12.84 -8.49 -12.72
C LEU A 73 -12.01 -8.93 -11.52
N ARG A 74 -10.77 -8.46 -11.45
CA ARG A 74 -9.88 -8.66 -10.31
C ARG A 74 -9.40 -7.29 -9.82
N ILE A 75 -9.78 -6.95 -8.59
CA ILE A 75 -9.34 -5.71 -7.93
C ILE A 75 -8.35 -6.11 -6.84
N MET A 76 -7.15 -5.55 -6.91
CA MET A 76 -6.08 -5.80 -5.95
C MET A 76 -5.74 -4.48 -5.27
N VAL A 77 -5.91 -4.41 -3.96
CA VAL A 77 -5.42 -3.30 -3.14
C VAL A 77 -4.33 -3.87 -2.24
N LEU A 78 -3.09 -3.49 -2.54
CA LEU A 78 -1.88 -4.04 -1.95
C LEU A 78 -1.26 -2.98 -1.07
N PHE A 79 -1.08 -3.28 0.21
CA PHE A 79 -0.46 -2.38 1.16
C PHE A 79 1.00 -2.76 1.38
N TYR A 80 1.83 -1.76 1.57
CA TYR A 80 3.26 -1.90 1.73
C TYR A 80 3.74 -1.18 2.98
N ASP A 81 4.74 -1.78 3.62
CA ASP A 81 5.49 -1.17 4.71
C ASP A 81 6.92 -0.85 4.25
N SER A 82 7.55 0.06 4.96
CA SER A 82 8.99 0.25 4.94
C SER A 82 9.61 -0.43 6.16
N VAL A 83 10.68 -1.20 5.94
CA VAL A 83 11.56 -1.74 6.99
C VAL A 83 12.85 -0.94 6.98
N ASP A 84 13.33 -0.53 8.16
CA ASP A 84 14.55 0.27 8.32
C ASP A 84 14.51 1.60 7.57
N ASN A 85 13.29 2.08 7.27
CA ASN A 85 12.99 3.26 6.46
C ASN A 85 13.49 3.22 5.00
N ASP A 86 13.96 2.06 4.50
CA ASP A 86 14.52 1.93 3.15
C ASP A 86 13.84 0.82 2.35
N LYS A 87 13.69 -0.38 2.95
CA LYS A 87 13.21 -1.56 2.23
C LYS A 87 11.70 -1.61 2.15
N VAL A 88 11.15 -1.56 0.94
CA VAL A 88 9.72 -1.77 0.68
C VAL A 88 9.37 -3.25 0.71
N VAL A 89 8.36 -3.61 1.50
CA VAL A 89 7.87 -4.98 1.65
C VAL A 89 6.35 -5.00 1.69
N ALA A 90 5.74 -6.12 1.30
CA ALA A 90 4.30 -6.30 1.48
C ALA A 90 3.96 -6.22 2.98
N THR A 91 2.80 -5.64 3.27
CA THR A 91 2.32 -5.54 4.65
C THR A 91 2.07 -6.92 5.25
N ASP A 92 2.32 -7.04 6.55
CA ASP A 92 1.86 -8.15 7.39
C ASP A 92 0.67 -7.77 8.28
N ALA A 93 0.17 -6.52 8.18
CA ALA A 93 -0.99 -6.03 8.92
C ALA A 93 -2.33 -6.63 8.44
N ASP A 94 -3.37 -6.48 9.27
CA ASP A 94 -4.71 -6.92 8.94
C ASP A 94 -5.36 -5.98 7.90
N VAL A 95 -5.93 -6.56 6.84
CA VAL A 95 -6.61 -5.81 5.77
C VAL A 95 -7.98 -6.43 5.51
N ASN A 96 -9.03 -5.61 5.57
CA ASN A 96 -10.41 -6.02 5.31
C ASN A 96 -11.00 -5.26 4.11
N TYR A 97 -11.85 -5.95 3.35
CA TYR A 97 -12.47 -5.44 2.13
C TYR A 97 -13.99 -5.50 2.24
N GLU A 98 -14.66 -4.40 1.94
CA GLU A 98 -16.11 -4.29 2.01
C GLU A 98 -16.63 -3.40 0.89
N TRP A 99 -17.62 -3.85 0.16
CA TRP A 99 -18.30 -3.00 -0.82
C TRP A 99 -19.42 -2.22 -0.17
N MET A 100 -19.55 -0.95 -0.53
CA MET A 100 -20.60 -0.08 0.01
C MET A 100 -22.00 -0.48 -0.48
N ASN A 101 -22.10 -1.00 -1.71
CA ASN A 101 -23.36 -1.45 -2.32
C ASN A 101 -23.37 -2.97 -2.41
N PRO A 102 -24.50 -3.67 -2.20
CA PRO A 102 -24.54 -5.14 -2.17
C PRO A 102 -24.43 -5.79 -3.55
N LYS A 103 -24.83 -5.10 -4.62
CA LYS A 103 -24.66 -5.55 -6.01
C LYS A 103 -23.49 -4.78 -6.60
N HIS A 104 -22.53 -5.51 -7.17
CA HIS A 104 -21.37 -4.92 -7.84
C HIS A 104 -21.51 -5.07 -9.35
N ASP A 105 -22.53 -4.45 -9.93
CA ASP A 105 -22.91 -4.59 -11.34
C ASP A 105 -22.82 -3.28 -12.14
N TRP A 106 -22.56 -2.18 -11.44
CA TRP A 106 -22.50 -0.82 -11.95
C TRP A 106 -23.77 -0.39 -12.70
N LEU A 107 -24.93 -1.02 -12.40
CA LEU A 107 -26.22 -0.68 -13.01
C LEU A 107 -26.94 0.41 -12.21
N GLU A 108 -26.91 0.31 -10.89
CA GLU A 108 -27.59 1.25 -9.98
C GLU A 108 -26.69 2.45 -9.61
N SER A 109 -25.37 2.25 -9.56
CA SER A 109 -24.38 3.29 -9.26
C SER A 109 -23.14 3.11 -10.11
N ASN A 110 -22.62 4.18 -10.70
CA ASN A 110 -21.34 4.18 -11.42
C ASN A 110 -20.68 5.55 -11.25
N PRO A 111 -19.65 5.69 -10.40
CA PRO A 111 -18.84 4.62 -9.79
C PRO A 111 -19.52 3.85 -8.65
N GLU A 112 -18.96 2.70 -8.31
CA GLU A 112 -19.24 1.96 -7.09
C GLU A 112 -18.05 2.07 -6.13
N THR A 113 -18.31 2.02 -4.82
CA THR A 113 -17.28 2.27 -3.81
C THR A 113 -16.85 0.97 -3.13
N LEU A 114 -15.56 0.66 -3.22
CA LEU A 114 -14.88 -0.34 -2.41
C LEU A 114 -14.25 0.33 -1.19
N ILE A 115 -14.60 -0.14 0.00
CA ILE A 115 -14.03 0.28 1.27
C ILE A 115 -12.97 -0.74 1.67
N VAL A 116 -11.77 -0.26 2.00
CA VAL A 116 -10.67 -1.11 2.46
C VAL A 116 -10.15 -0.57 3.78
N THR A 117 -10.13 -1.40 4.80
CA THR A 117 -9.63 -1.05 6.13
C THR A 117 -8.29 -1.71 6.35
N TYR A 118 -7.27 -0.92 6.70
CA TYR A 118 -5.95 -1.38 7.10
C TYR A 118 -5.79 -1.16 8.60
N LEU A 119 -5.37 -2.19 9.33
CA LEU A 119 -5.13 -2.12 10.77
C LEU A 119 -3.80 -2.79 11.14
N ARG A 120 -2.86 -1.99 11.62
CA ARG A 120 -1.65 -2.45 12.30
C ARG A 120 -1.78 -2.15 13.79
N SER A 121 -1.94 -3.19 14.60
CA SER A 121 -1.95 -3.04 16.06
C SER A 121 -0.54 -2.82 16.60
N LYS A 122 -0.43 -2.14 17.75
CA LYS A 122 0.86 -2.00 18.46
C LYS A 122 1.45 -3.35 18.84
N THR A 123 0.60 -4.30 19.23
CA THR A 123 1.03 -5.67 19.54
C THR A 123 1.65 -6.34 18.31
N HIS A 124 1.04 -6.19 17.13
CA HIS A 124 1.58 -6.74 15.89
C HIS A 124 2.92 -6.10 15.52
N ALA A 125 3.07 -4.80 15.75
CA ALA A 125 4.33 -4.09 15.52
C ALA A 125 5.46 -4.66 16.41
N ILE A 126 5.18 -4.84 17.70
CA ILE A 126 6.13 -5.38 18.69
C ILE A 126 6.50 -6.83 18.35
N THR A 127 5.53 -7.68 17.98
CA THR A 127 5.81 -9.08 17.65
C THR A 127 6.63 -9.21 16.36
N SER A 128 6.33 -8.42 15.34
CA SER A 128 7.11 -8.42 14.08
C SER A 128 8.54 -7.91 14.30
N GLU A 129 8.73 -6.88 15.13
CA GLU A 129 10.06 -6.37 15.51
C GLU A 129 10.88 -7.42 16.29
N ALA A 130 10.27 -8.09 17.26
CA ALA A 130 10.91 -9.15 18.04
C ALA A 130 11.33 -10.34 17.17
N ALA A 131 10.47 -10.78 16.24
CA ALA A 131 10.76 -11.87 15.31
C ALA A 131 11.93 -11.53 14.37
N LEU A 132 11.96 -10.30 13.86
CA LEU A 132 13.05 -9.85 12.98
C LEU A 132 14.38 -9.72 13.73
N SER A 133 14.35 -9.20 14.95
CA SER A 133 15.53 -9.13 15.84
C SER A 133 16.08 -10.53 16.16
N ALA A 134 15.20 -11.50 16.45
CA ALA A 134 15.58 -12.89 16.67
C ALA A 134 16.19 -13.53 15.41
N ALA A 135 15.63 -13.26 14.23
CA ALA A 135 16.17 -13.73 12.97
C ALA A 135 17.56 -13.14 12.66
N ALA A 136 17.77 -11.85 12.91
CA ALA A 136 19.07 -11.20 12.73
C ALA A 136 20.14 -11.80 13.66
N ALA A 137 19.79 -12.07 14.93
CA ALA A 137 20.67 -12.71 15.90
C ALA A 137 21.06 -14.16 15.52
N ALA A 138 20.22 -14.87 14.76
CA ALA A 138 20.49 -16.22 14.29
C ALA A 138 21.42 -16.29 13.06
N VAL A 139 21.60 -15.17 12.33
CA VAL A 139 22.35 -15.13 11.06
C VAL A 139 23.82 -14.72 11.24
N THR A 140 24.25 -14.27 12.43
CA THR A 140 25.68 -13.98 12.70
C THR A 140 26.54 -15.26 12.67
N PRO A 141 27.47 -15.43 11.70
CA PRO A 141 28.29 -16.63 11.63
C PRO A 141 29.53 -16.50 12.52
N GLY A 142 29.62 -17.32 13.56
CA GLY A 142 30.81 -17.56 14.39
C GLY A 142 30.47 -17.67 15.88
N LYS A 143 30.79 -18.74 16.62
CA LYS A 143 31.93 -19.65 16.53
C LYS A 143 31.61 -20.93 17.34
N ASN A 144 31.93 -22.09 16.80
CA ASN A 144 31.90 -23.38 17.50
C ASN A 144 32.67 -23.32 18.83
N SER A 145 32.05 -23.71 19.95
CA SER A 145 32.41 -24.87 20.80
C SER A 145 31.74 -24.79 22.19
N PRO A 146 31.41 -25.95 22.83
CA PRO A 146 30.56 -26.00 24.02
C PRO A 146 31.35 -26.06 25.34
N ARG A 147 30.88 -25.38 26.40
CA ARG A 147 31.06 -25.83 27.80
C ARG A 147 30.08 -25.14 28.75
N ALA A 148 29.32 -25.95 29.49
CA ALA A 148 28.43 -25.52 30.57
C ALA A 148 29.19 -24.98 31.80
N LYS A 149 28.65 -23.93 32.46
CA LYS A 149 28.15 -23.94 33.86
C LYS A 149 27.86 -22.52 34.41
N LYS A 150 26.58 -22.32 34.77
CA LYS A 150 26.00 -21.75 36.02
C LYS A 150 26.35 -20.33 36.54
N HIS A 151 25.26 -19.57 36.72
CA HIS A 151 24.95 -18.50 37.69
C HIS A 151 25.59 -17.10 37.55
N GLY A 152 24.72 -16.11 37.33
CA GLY A 152 24.95 -14.68 37.55
C GLY A 152 23.69 -13.90 37.17
N GLU A 153 23.20 -13.04 38.06
CA GLU A 153 21.99 -12.20 37.97
C GLU A 153 21.79 -11.49 36.61
N PRO A 154 20.54 -11.15 36.20
CA PRO A 154 20.34 -10.15 35.18
C PRO A 154 20.56 -8.77 35.82
N ALA A 155 21.81 -8.32 35.85
CA ALA A 155 22.10 -6.91 36.02
C ALA A 155 21.46 -6.16 34.83
N ALA A 156 20.68 -5.15 35.18
CA ALA A 156 19.91 -4.26 34.33
C ALA A 156 20.56 -4.05 32.95
N GLY A 157 19.86 -4.54 31.93
CA GLY A 157 20.26 -4.42 30.54
C GLY A 157 20.29 -2.97 30.10
N THR A 158 21.45 -2.61 29.56
CA THR A 158 21.61 -1.88 28.29
C THR A 158 20.85 -0.57 28.16
N ASP A 159 21.62 0.50 28.39
CA ASP A 159 21.86 1.55 27.41
C ASP A 159 20.83 1.60 26.28
N SER A 160 19.98 2.62 26.39
CA SER A 160 19.42 3.36 25.28
C SER A 160 20.40 3.36 24.11
N LEU A 161 20.07 2.61 23.04
CA LEU A 161 20.61 2.57 21.67
C LEU A 161 20.41 1.15 21.07
N SER A 162 19.20 0.58 21.19
CA SER A 162 18.79 -0.52 20.27
C SER A 162 18.08 0.15 19.10
N GLY A 163 18.73 0.13 17.94
CA GLY A 163 18.39 0.93 16.78
C GLY A 163 16.99 0.66 16.22
N ASP A 164 16.47 1.66 15.49
CA ASP A 164 15.30 1.60 14.59
C ASP A 164 15.46 0.54 13.45
N SER A 165 16.46 -0.33 13.57
CA SER A 165 16.79 -1.43 12.68
C SER A 165 15.87 -2.62 12.97
N GLY A 166 14.70 -2.59 12.34
CA GLY A 166 13.76 -3.68 12.22
C GLY A 166 12.31 -3.21 12.20
N ARG A 167 12.09 -1.92 12.46
CA ARG A 167 10.74 -1.39 12.64
C ARG A 167 10.02 -1.23 11.30
N ARG A 168 8.96 -2.00 11.12
CA ARG A 168 8.01 -1.85 10.01
C ARG A 168 7.15 -0.63 10.26
N LYS A 169 7.00 0.22 9.26
CA LYS A 169 6.09 1.37 9.29
C LYS A 169 5.27 1.36 8.02
N TYR A 170 3.99 1.65 8.13
CA TYR A 170 3.12 1.80 6.98
C TYR A 170 3.74 2.79 5.98
N LEU A 171 3.85 2.38 4.71
CA LEU A 171 4.42 3.21 3.66
C LEU A 171 3.37 3.70 2.68
N GLY A 172 2.42 2.85 2.30
CA GLY A 172 1.44 3.20 1.28
C GLY A 172 0.74 2.01 0.67
N TYR A 173 0.09 2.24 -0.47
CA TYR A 173 -0.66 1.22 -1.19
C TYR A 173 -0.51 1.34 -2.72
N VAL A 174 -0.78 0.22 -3.40
CA VAL A 174 -0.94 0.12 -4.85
C VAL A 174 -2.29 -0.54 -5.14
N ILE A 175 -3.11 0.12 -5.93
CA ILE A 175 -4.37 -0.42 -6.47
C ILE A 175 -4.12 -0.84 -7.92
N ARG A 176 -4.46 -2.08 -8.24
CA ARG A 176 -4.47 -2.61 -9.60
C ARG A 176 -5.85 -3.14 -9.91
N ILE A 177 -6.40 -2.76 -11.05
CA ILE A 177 -7.62 -3.36 -11.59
C ILE A 177 -7.24 -4.13 -12.85
N LEU A 178 -7.58 -5.41 -12.87
CA LEU A 178 -7.47 -6.26 -14.05
C LEU A 178 -8.87 -6.68 -14.49
N TYR A 179 -9.04 -6.76 -15.81
CA TYR A 179 -10.24 -7.28 -16.42
C TYR A 179 -9.84 -8.20 -17.56
N ASP A 180 -10.34 -9.44 -17.55
CA ASP A 180 -9.96 -10.48 -18.54
C ASP A 180 -8.43 -10.67 -18.57
N ASP A 181 -7.82 -10.70 -17.37
CA ASP A 181 -6.38 -10.76 -17.10
C ASP A 181 -5.54 -9.62 -17.70
N LYS A 182 -6.18 -8.58 -18.23
CA LYS A 182 -5.52 -7.37 -18.74
C LYS A 182 -5.57 -6.25 -17.72
N LEU A 183 -4.41 -5.64 -17.48
CA LEU A 183 -4.29 -4.48 -16.60
C LEU A 183 -5.06 -3.28 -17.16
N GLN A 184 -6.07 -2.84 -16.42
CA GLN A 184 -6.94 -1.72 -16.75
C GLN A 184 -6.35 -0.42 -16.18
N THR A 185 -6.04 -0.40 -14.88
CA THR A 185 -5.47 0.78 -14.23
C THR A 185 -4.51 0.42 -13.11
N VAL A 186 -3.56 1.31 -12.85
CA VAL A 186 -2.71 1.30 -11.66
C VAL A 186 -2.75 2.66 -10.98
N ARG A 187 -3.01 2.64 -9.67
CA ARG A 187 -2.87 3.81 -8.80
C ARG A 187 -1.96 3.46 -7.65
N ALA A 188 -1.13 4.39 -7.23
CA ALA A 188 -0.24 4.19 -6.09
C ALA A 188 -0.07 5.47 -5.29
N GLU A 189 -0.04 5.31 -3.98
CA GLU A 189 0.28 6.38 -3.05
C GLU A 189 1.18 5.85 -1.94
N PRO A 190 2.45 6.33 -1.86
CA PRO A 190 3.11 7.26 -2.78
C PRO A 190 3.38 6.63 -4.16
N ALA A 191 3.46 7.46 -5.20
CA ALA A 191 3.63 7.02 -6.60
C ALA A 191 4.88 6.14 -6.85
N ARG A 192 5.95 6.32 -6.04
CA ARG A 192 7.18 5.52 -6.12
C ARG A 192 6.95 4.01 -5.95
N LEU A 193 5.86 3.63 -5.26
CA LEU A 193 5.50 2.23 -5.06
C LEU A 193 5.24 1.47 -6.36
N ILE A 194 5.01 2.14 -7.50
CA ILE A 194 4.90 1.42 -8.79
C ILE A 194 6.20 0.72 -9.17
N ASN A 195 7.34 1.32 -8.81
CA ASN A 195 8.66 0.80 -9.15
C ASN A 195 9.29 0.04 -7.98
N ASP A 196 9.08 0.54 -6.75
CA ASP A 196 9.77 0.04 -5.56
C ASP A 196 9.06 -1.18 -4.94
N ALA A 197 7.76 -1.32 -5.18
CA ALA A 197 7.00 -2.42 -4.58
C ALA A 197 7.44 -3.75 -5.18
N PRO A 198 7.61 -4.80 -4.35
CA PRO A 198 7.72 -6.14 -4.88
C PRO A 198 6.47 -6.44 -5.71
N ASN A 199 6.68 -6.84 -6.96
CA ASN A 199 5.57 -7.25 -7.80
C ASN A 199 4.86 -8.42 -7.11
N PRO A 200 3.54 -8.34 -6.86
CA PRO A 200 2.82 -9.55 -6.48
C PRO A 200 3.00 -10.52 -7.65
N SER A 201 3.54 -11.71 -7.40
CA SER A 201 3.55 -12.76 -8.41
C SER A 201 2.11 -12.96 -8.86
N VAL A 202 1.76 -12.41 -10.02
CA VAL A 202 0.59 -12.80 -10.79
C VAL A 202 0.93 -14.18 -11.35
N SER A 203 0.83 -15.20 -10.48
CA SER A 203 0.84 -16.57 -10.97
C SER A 203 -0.42 -16.72 -11.85
N PRO A 204 -0.25 -17.22 -13.09
CA PRO A 204 -1.35 -17.42 -14.04
C PRO A 204 -2.37 -18.45 -13.55
#